data_AF-A0A2X3K5V0-F1
#
_entry.id   AF-A0A2X3K5V0-F1
#
_cell.length_a   1.000
_cell.length_b   1.000
_cell.length_c   1.000
_cell.angle_alpha   90.00
_cell.angle_beta   90.00
_cell.angle_gamma   90.00
#
_symmetry.space_group_name_H-M   'P 1'
#
loop_
_entity.id
_entity.type
_entity.pdbx_description
1 polymer ?
#
loop_
_entity_poly.entity_id
_entity_poly.type
_entity_poly.pdbx_seq_one_letter_code
_entity_poly.pdbx_strand_id
1 'polypeptide(L)'
;MAVPKHLRFFTLFVDGENEVGKVTSVTLPKLDAQNRQLPGGGMMGAVSIDLGLDDSALDASFVMGGAVRELFLKYGGTIDSTLLRFAGEYYTRCRKRPV
;
A
#
# COMPACT_ATOMS: atom_id res chain seq x y z
N MET A 1 -24.86 -3.91 -11.18
CA MET A 1 -23.83 -4.89 -10.79
C MET A 1 -22.45 -4.31 -11.08
N ALA A 2 -21.58 -4.25 -10.08
CA ALA A 2 -20.23 -3.70 -10.25
C ALA A 2 -19.37 -4.68 -11.07
N VAL A 3 -18.78 -4.20 -12.15
CA VAL A 3 -17.82 -4.99 -12.94
C VAL A 3 -16.53 -5.13 -12.11
N PRO A 4 -15.96 -6.35 -11.99
CA PRO A 4 -14.70 -6.55 -11.28
C PRO A 4 -13.58 -5.71 -11.89
N LYS A 5 -12.94 -4.88 -11.06
CA LYS A 5 -11.76 -4.10 -11.43
C LYS A 5 -10.53 -4.95 -11.17
N HIS A 6 -9.63 -5.06 -12.14
CA HIS A 6 -8.36 -5.75 -11.98
C HIS A 6 -7.20 -4.79 -12.26
N LEU A 7 -6.12 -4.91 -11.48
CA LEU A 7 -4.88 -4.17 -11.68
C LEU A 7 -4.15 -4.76 -12.90
N ARG A 8 -3.81 -3.93 -13.89
CA ARG A 8 -3.19 -4.40 -15.15
C ARG A 8 -1.71 -4.00 -15.27
N PHE A 9 -1.40 -2.73 -15.04
CA PHE A 9 -0.03 -2.24 -14.96
C PHE A 9 0.15 -1.42 -13.68
N PHE A 10 1.34 -1.51 -13.10
CA PHE A 10 1.75 -0.65 -11.99
C PHE A 10 3.21 -0.22 -12.17
N THR A 11 3.53 0.92 -11.59
CA THR A 11 4.89 1.42 -11.42
C THR A 11 5.06 1.94 -9.99
N LEU A 12 6.30 1.93 -9.52
CA LEU A 12 6.69 2.51 -8.26
C LEU A 12 7.69 3.65 -8.54
N PHE A 13 7.45 4.79 -7.93
CA PHE A 13 8.38 5.91 -7.94
C PHE A 13 9.16 5.96 -6.64
N VAL A 14 10.47 6.16 -6.75
CA VAL A 14 11.39 6.34 -5.61
C VAL A 14 12.03 7.72 -5.76
N ASP A 15 11.68 8.66 -4.87
CA ASP A 15 12.18 10.05 -4.91
C ASP A 15 11.99 10.76 -6.27
N GLY A 16 10.92 10.39 -6.98
CA GLY A 16 10.59 10.94 -8.30
C GLY A 16 11.19 10.18 -9.48
N GLU A 17 12.12 9.25 -9.25
CA GLU A 17 12.61 8.34 -10.29
C GLU A 17 11.58 7.23 -10.55
N ASN A 18 11.34 6.94 -11.83
CA ASN A 18 10.32 6.01 -12.26
C ASN A 18 10.91 4.63 -12.52
N GLU A 19 10.58 3.65 -11.68
CA GLU A 19 11.16 2.29 -11.75
C GLU A 19 10.32 1.35 -12.64
N VAL A 20 9.89 1.84 -13.82
CA VAL A 20 9.10 1.05 -14.78
C VAL A 20 9.90 -0.16 -15.24
N GLY A 21 9.30 -1.34 -15.13
CA GLY A 21 9.87 -2.59 -15.63
C GLY A 21 10.99 -3.18 -14.76
N LYS A 22 11.38 -2.51 -13.68
CA LYS A 22 12.34 -3.02 -12.69
C LYS A 22 11.65 -3.60 -11.46
N VAL A 23 10.47 -3.08 -11.09
CA VAL A 23 9.68 -3.57 -9.95
C VAL A 23 8.90 -4.81 -10.35
N THR A 24 9.10 -5.92 -9.63
CA THR A 24 8.42 -7.21 -9.88
C THR A 24 7.18 -7.40 -9.03
N SER A 25 7.19 -6.94 -7.77
CA SER A 25 6.04 -6.99 -6.88
C SER A 25 6.08 -5.86 -5.86
N VAL A 26 4.90 -5.34 -5.49
CA VAL A 26 4.74 -4.33 -4.44
C VAL A 26 3.67 -4.80 -3.46
N THR A 27 3.98 -4.76 -2.17
CA THR A 27 2.99 -4.89 -1.10
C THR A 27 2.74 -3.50 -0.52
N LEU A 28 1.53 -2.99 -0.77
CA LEU A 28 1.09 -1.73 -0.16
C LEU A 28 1.00 -1.89 1.36
N PRO A 29 1.25 -0.82 2.13
CA PRO A 29 1.17 -0.88 3.58
C PRO A 29 -0.23 -1.29 4.00
N LYS A 30 -0.29 -2.23 4.94
CA LYS A 30 -1.55 -2.71 5.47
C LYS A 30 -2.01 -1.73 6.54
N LEU A 31 -3.02 -0.94 6.20
CA LEU A 31 -3.62 -0.01 7.15
C LEU A 31 -4.48 -0.79 8.15
N ASP A 32 -3.85 -1.21 9.25
CA ASP A 32 -4.52 -1.79 10.39
C ASP A 32 -4.58 -0.77 11.54
N ALA A 33 -5.78 -0.63 12.10
CA ALA A 33 -6.00 0.16 13.31
C ALA A 33 -5.73 -0.70 14.54
N GLN A 34 -5.02 -0.14 15.52
CA GLN A 34 -4.83 -0.78 16.81
C GLN A 34 -6.10 -0.61 17.65
N ASN A 35 -6.91 -1.67 17.70
CA ASN A 35 -8.20 -1.64 18.38
C ASN A 35 -8.09 -2.24 19.78
N ARG A 36 -8.27 -1.42 20.82
CA ARG A 36 -8.38 -1.93 22.20
C ARG A 36 -9.83 -2.26 22.53
N GLN A 37 -10.05 -3.45 23.05
CA GLN A 37 -11.36 -3.87 23.55
C GLN A 37 -11.54 -3.35 24.97
N LEU A 38 -12.36 -2.32 25.14
CA LEU A 38 -12.72 -1.82 26.46
C LEU A 38 -14.05 -2.45 26.89
N PRO A 39 -14.07 -3.27 27.97
CA PRO A 39 -15.33 -3.71 28.56
C PRO A 39 -15.97 -2.52 29.29
N GLY A 40 -17.12 -2.04 28.79
CA GLY A 40 -17.91 -1.02 29.46
C GLY A 40 -18.64 -1.63 30.67
N GLY A 41 -18.51 -1.02 31.85
CA GLY A 41 -19.25 -1.45 33.03
C GLY A 41 -20.77 -1.39 32.78
N GLY A 42 -21.40 -2.56 32.66
CA GLY A 42 -22.83 -2.69 32.34
C GLY A 42 -23.17 -2.98 30.87
N MET A 43 -22.17 -3.17 30.00
CA MET A 43 -22.38 -3.50 28.58
C MET A 43 -22.18 -5.01 28.32
N MET A 44 -23.15 -5.65 27.66
CA MET A 44 -23.09 -7.04 27.18
C MET A 44 -22.20 -7.18 25.93
N GLY A 45 -20.99 -6.63 25.97
CA GLY A 45 -20.03 -6.69 24.86
C GLY A 45 -18.89 -5.67 25.01
N ALA A 46 -17.68 -6.07 24.63
CA ALA A 46 -16.55 -5.15 24.55
C ALA A 46 -16.69 -4.27 23.30
N VAL A 47 -16.46 -2.96 23.44
CA VAL A 47 -16.39 -2.04 22.30
C VAL A 47 -14.94 -1.87 21.90
N SER A 48 -14.68 -1.99 20.60
CA SER A 48 -13.39 -1.70 19.99
C SER A 48 -13.21 -0.19 19.90
N ILE A 49 -12.29 0.35 20.70
CA ILE A 49 -11.85 1.74 20.63
C ILE A 49 -10.59 1.80 19.78
N ASP A 50 -10.59 2.69 18.81
CA ASP A 50 -9.45 2.98 17.93
C ASP A 50 -8.39 3.77 18.72
N LEU A 51 -7.18 3.21 18.86
CA LEU A 51 -6.05 3.87 19.52
C LEU A 51 -5.03 4.43 18.50
N GLY A 52 -5.40 4.48 17.22
CA GLY A 52 -4.53 4.90 16.14
C GLY A 52 -4.03 3.75 15.27
N LEU A 53 -3.01 4.04 14.48
CA LEU A 53 -2.37 3.09 13.58
C LEU A 53 -1.50 2.12 14.37
N ASP A 54 -1.57 0.83 14.02
CA ASP A 54 -0.69 -0.19 14.59
C ASP A 54 0.79 0.09 14.24
N ASP A 55 1.73 -0.38 15.08
CA ASP A 55 3.17 -0.07 14.95
C ASP A 55 3.76 -0.51 13.59
N SER A 56 3.13 -1.47 12.90
CA SER A 56 3.50 -1.95 11.56
C SER A 56 2.52 -1.54 10.44
N ALA A 57 1.58 -0.62 10.71
CA ALA A 57 0.53 -0.27 9.76
C ALA A 57 1.04 0.48 8.51
N LEU A 58 2.31 0.88 8.49
CA LEU A 58 2.93 1.68 7.42
C LEU A 58 4.10 0.97 6.73
N ASP A 59 4.34 -0.31 7.02
CA ASP A 59 5.42 -1.07 6.39
C ASP A 59 5.07 -1.40 4.93
N ALA A 60 5.75 -0.73 3.99
CA ALA A 60 5.65 -1.00 2.57
C ALA A 60 6.86 -1.81 2.09
N SER A 61 6.63 -2.88 1.34
CA SER A 61 7.70 -3.70 0.77
C SER A 61 7.57 -3.80 -0.74
N PHE A 62 8.69 -3.79 -1.44
CA PHE A 62 8.72 -3.97 -2.89
C PHE A 62 9.95 -4.78 -3.29
N VAL A 63 9.81 -5.54 -4.36
CA VAL A 63 10.88 -6.38 -4.91
C VAL A 63 11.28 -5.83 -6.26
N MET A 64 12.58 -5.69 -6.47
CA MET A 64 13.17 -5.32 -7.75
C MET A 64 13.74 -6.56 -8.43
N GLY A 65 13.57 -6.67 -9.75
CA GLY A 65 14.07 -7.78 -10.57
C GLY A 65 15.58 -7.77 -10.83
N GLY A 66 16.33 -6.85 -10.19
CA GLY A 66 17.77 -6.72 -10.34
C GLY A 66 18.39 -5.82 -9.26
N ALA A 67 19.72 -5.77 -9.22
CA ALA A 67 20.45 -4.92 -8.27
C ALA A 67 20.42 -3.45 -8.72
N VAL A 68 19.60 -2.62 -8.06
CA VAL A 68 19.53 -1.17 -8.32
C VAL A 68 20.45 -0.45 -7.35
N ARG A 69 21.58 0.07 -7.85
CA ARG A 69 22.61 0.76 -7.04
C ARG A 69 22.04 1.95 -6.25
N GLU A 70 21.12 2.70 -6.84
CA GLU A 70 20.49 3.88 -6.20
C GLU A 70 19.70 3.52 -4.95
N LEU A 71 19.02 2.37 -4.94
CA LEU A 71 18.31 1.88 -3.76
C LEU A 71 19.27 1.45 -2.65
N PHE A 72 20.38 0.81 -3.00
CA PHE A 72 21.39 0.43 -2.02
C PHE A 72 22.05 1.64 -1.36
N LEU A 73 22.18 2.76 -2.07
CA LEU A 73 22.70 4.01 -1.49
C LEU A 73 21.72 4.70 -0.55
N LYS A 74 20.40 4.47 -0.73
CA LYS A 74 19.34 5.00 0.14
C LYS A 74 19.17 4.17 1.42
N TYR A 75 19.72 2.97 1.46
CA TYR A 75 19.69 2.11 2.63
C TYR A 75 20.49 2.75 3.78
N GLY A 76 19.83 3.08 4.89
CA GLY A 76 20.43 3.73 6.05
C GLY A 76 20.33 5.26 6.09
N GLY A 77 19.48 5.85 5.25
CA GLY A 77 19.13 7.28 5.32
C GLY A 77 18.27 7.66 6.54
N THR A 78 17.85 8.91 6.62
CA THR A 78 16.91 9.40 7.65
C THR A 78 15.52 8.80 7.46
N ILE A 79 14.67 8.84 8.50
CA ILE A 79 13.33 8.22 8.49
C ILE A 79 12.50 8.62 7.26
N ASP A 80 12.59 9.87 6.82
CA ASP A 80 11.85 10.42 5.67
C ASP A 80 12.68 10.51 4.37
N SER A 81 13.84 9.83 4.27
CA SER A 81 14.76 10.03 3.15
C SER A 81 14.32 9.40 1.82
N THR A 82 13.31 8.53 1.84
CA THR A 82 12.90 7.78 0.64
C THR A 82 11.39 7.85 0.49
N LEU A 83 10.97 8.67 -0.47
CA LEU A 83 9.58 8.89 -0.81
C LEU A 83 9.14 7.85 -1.83
N LEU A 84 8.25 6.95 -1.40
CA LEU A 84 7.67 5.92 -2.26
C LEU A 84 6.28 6.37 -2.75
N ARG A 85 6.06 6.30 -4.07
CA ARG A 85 4.73 6.53 -4.65
C ARG A 85 4.34 5.37 -5.56
N PHE A 86 3.24 4.70 -5.21
CA PHE A 86 2.62 3.68 -6.04
C PHE A 86 1.69 4.33 -7.07
N ALA A 87 1.80 3.92 -8.34
CA ALA A 87 0.87 4.29 -9.40
C ALA A 87 0.46 3.05 -10.18
N GLY A 88 -0.83 2.70 -10.14
CA GLY A 88 -1.38 1.53 -10.83
C GLY A 88 -2.64 1.85 -11.61
N GLU A 89 -2.83 1.17 -12.73
CA GLU A 89 -4.07 1.24 -13.50
C GLU A 89 -5.02 0.10 -13.13
N TYR A 90 -6.25 0.48 -12.78
CA TYR A 90 -7.36 -0.45 -12.58
C TYR A 90 -8.21 -0.48 -13.84
N TYR A 91 -8.17 -1.59 -14.57
CA TYR A 91 -8.98 -1.76 -15.76
C TYR A 91 -10.37 -2.29 -15.40
N THR A 92 -11.38 -1.60 -15.93
CA THR A 92 -12.78 -2.06 -15.88
C THR A 92 -13.28 -2.14 -17.32
N ARG A 93 -13.56 -3.34 -17.84
CA ARG A 93 -14.12 -3.49 -19.18
C ARG A 93 -15.62 -3.17 -19.16
N CYS A 94 -15.98 -1.90 -18.99
CA CYS A 94 -17.36 -1.44 -19.13
C CYS A 94 -17.48 -0.60 -20.40
N ARG A 95 -17.79 -1.24 -21.52
CA ARG A 95 -18.43 -0.56 -22.65
C ARG A 95 -19.31 -1.53 -23.43
N LYS A 96 -20.52 -1.79 -22.94
CA LYS A 96 -21.65 -2.05 -23.83
C LYS A 96 -21.96 -0.69 -24.47
N ARG A 97 -21.46 -0.44 -25.69
CA ARG A 97 -22.08 0.60 -26.52
C ARG A 97 -23.40 0.00 -26.99
N PRO A 98 -24.58 0.49 -26.57
CA PRO A 98 -25.75 0.30 -27.40
C PRO A 98 -25.53 1.17 -28.65
N VAL A 99 -25.77 0.56 -29.81
CA VAL A 99 -26.18 1.28 -31.02
C VAL A 99 -27.40 2.15 -30.73
#